data_AF-A0A9D2JJD9-F1
#
_entry.id   AF-A0A9D2JJD9-F1
#
_cell.length_a   1.000
_cell.length_b   1.000
_cell.length_c   1.000
_cell.angle_alpha   90.00
_cell.angle_beta   90.00
_cell.angle_gamma   90.00
#
_symmetry.space_group_name_H-M   'P 1'
#
loop_
_entity.id
_entity.type
_entity.pdbx_description
1 polymer ?
#
loop_
_entity_poly.entity_id
_entity_poly.type
_entity_poly.pdbx_seq_one_letter_code
_entity_poly.pdbx_strand_id
1 'polypeptide(L)'
;MMSKIEIPHLAYLVAKNPYAGSLENFNYKYSPDGENIDVYAWYGMSCCESAEKKVQAVFPLTEEGLQQAAAWLESQRGNPQLLNE
;
A
#
# COMPACT_ATOMS: atom_id res chain seq x y z
N MET A 1 14.66 -15.87 4.08
CA MET A 1 13.20 -15.67 4.24
C MET A 1 12.76 -14.69 3.19
N MET A 2 11.67 -14.97 2.45
CA MET A 2 11.10 -14.00 1.51
C MET A 2 10.35 -12.94 2.33
N SER A 3 10.83 -11.70 2.29
CA SER A 3 10.13 -10.55 2.86
C SER A 3 8.88 -10.29 2.02
N LYS A 4 7.69 -10.36 2.63
CA LYS A 4 6.38 -10.25 1.98
C LYS A 4 5.67 -8.99 2.50
N ILE A 5 4.86 -8.37 1.66
CA ILE A 5 3.95 -7.29 2.07
C ILE A 5 2.97 -7.82 3.11
N GLU A 6 2.88 -7.12 4.24
CA GLU A 6 1.94 -7.44 5.31
C GLU A 6 0.55 -6.91 4.97
N ILE A 7 -0.46 -7.75 5.23
CA ILE A 7 -1.85 -7.42 4.97
C ILE A 7 -2.50 -7.04 6.31
N PRO A 8 -3.06 -5.82 6.45
CA PRO A 8 -3.77 -5.44 7.66
C PRO A 8 -5.04 -6.27 7.84
N HIS A 9 -5.47 -6.44 9.09
CA HIS A 9 -6.74 -7.10 9.38
C HIS A 9 -7.91 -6.25 8.87
N LEU A 10 -8.89 -6.85 8.19
CA LEU A 10 -10.04 -6.10 7.64
C LEU A 10 -10.77 -5.25 8.68
N ALA A 11 -10.99 -5.81 9.88
CA ALA A 11 -11.65 -5.10 10.98
C ALA A 11 -10.95 -3.78 11.38
N TYR A 12 -9.63 -3.71 11.25
CA TYR A 12 -8.86 -2.50 11.54
C TYR A 12 -9.17 -1.38 10.53
N LEU A 13 -9.27 -1.74 9.24
CA LEU A 13 -9.60 -0.81 8.15
C LEU A 13 -11.08 -0.43 8.14
N VAL A 14 -11.98 -1.36 8.45
CA VAL A 14 -13.43 -1.08 8.63
C VAL A 14 -13.67 -0.07 9.75
N ALA A 15 -12.83 -0.10 10.80
CA ALA A 15 -12.81 0.93 11.84
C ALA A 15 -12.19 2.27 11.38
N LYS A 16 -11.96 2.46 10.08
CA LYS A 16 -11.43 3.66 9.42
C LYS A 16 -10.00 4.03 9.82
N ASN A 17 -9.21 3.07 10.29
CA ASN A 17 -7.82 3.31 10.63
C ASN A 17 -6.95 3.12 9.39
N PRO A 18 -6.12 4.10 8.99
CA PRO A 18 -5.14 3.88 7.96
C PRO A 18 -4.04 2.93 8.46
N TYR A 19 -3.51 2.11 7.57
CA TYR A 19 -2.39 1.21 7.82
C TYR A 19 -1.22 1.60 6.92
N ALA A 20 -0.03 1.73 7.48
CA ALA A 20 1.19 1.98 6.72
C ALA A 20 2.23 0.94 7.10
N GLY A 21 2.96 0.47 6.11
CA GLY A 21 4.05 -0.48 6.28
C GLY A 21 5.20 -0.16 5.34
N SER A 22 6.34 -0.76 5.62
CA SER A 22 7.51 -0.68 4.76
C SER A 22 8.19 -2.03 4.64
N LEU A 23 8.85 -2.23 3.52
CA LEU A 23 9.65 -3.40 3.22
C LEU A 23 10.93 -2.93 2.54
N GLU A 24 12.03 -2.95 3.28
CA GLU A 24 13.32 -2.38 2.86
C GLU A 24 13.15 -0.87 2.55
N ASN A 25 13.14 -0.48 1.28
CA ASN A 25 12.93 0.91 0.83
C ASN A 25 11.56 1.15 0.18
N PHE A 26 10.74 0.11 0.07
CA PHE A 26 9.40 0.19 -0.49
C PHE A 26 8.40 0.45 0.63
N ASN A 27 7.72 1.59 0.56
CA ASN A 27 6.69 1.96 1.51
C ASN A 27 5.32 1.83 0.88
N TYR A 28 4.33 1.50 1.71
CA TYR A 28 2.95 1.37 1.27
C TYR A 28 1.98 1.83 2.35
N LYS A 29 0.80 2.28 1.92
CA LYS A 29 -0.26 2.75 2.80
C LYS A 29 -1.62 2.30 2.28
N TYR A 30 -2.43 1.73 3.16
CA TYR A 30 -3.85 1.46 2.97
C TYR A 30 -4.63 2.55 3.69
N SER A 31 -5.50 3.24 2.98
CA SER A 31 -6.36 4.29 3.50
C SER A 31 -7.81 3.93 3.21
N PRO A 32 -8.60 3.50 4.20
CA PRO A 32 -10.00 3.17 3.98
C PRO A 32 -10.80 4.42 3.60
N ASP A 33 -11.59 4.33 2.53
CA ASP A 33 -12.50 5.37 2.06
C ASP A 33 -13.87 4.77 1.73
N GLY A 34 -14.81 4.88 2.68
CA GLY A 34 -16.15 4.30 2.56
C GLY A 34 -16.12 2.77 2.40
N GLU A 35 -16.56 2.30 1.23
CA GLU A 35 -16.59 0.88 0.85
C GLU A 35 -15.32 0.44 0.10
N ASN A 36 -14.34 1.32 -0.03
CA ASN A 36 -13.10 1.09 -0.75
C ASN A 36 -11.88 1.31 0.15
N ILE A 37 -10.71 0.98 -0.41
CA ILE A 37 -9.40 1.22 0.16
C ILE A 37 -8.53 1.86 -0.92
N ASP A 38 -8.05 3.07 -0.64
CA ASP A 38 -6.97 3.68 -1.40
C ASP A 38 -5.63 3.09 -0.95
N VAL A 39 -4.88 2.53 -1.89
CA VAL A 39 -3.60 1.89 -1.62
C VAL A 39 -2.51 2.66 -2.36
N TYR A 40 -1.51 3.10 -1.62
CA TYR A 40 -0.39 3.88 -2.13
C TYR A 40 0.91 3.10 -2.02
N ALA A 41 1.81 3.31 -2.97
CA ALA A 41 3.17 2.77 -2.95
C ALA A 41 4.19 3.81 -3.40
N TRP A 42 5.34 3.87 -2.71
CA TRP A 42 6.45 4.79 -3.02
C TRP A 42 7.79 4.26 -2.50
N TYR A 43 8.90 4.78 -3.02
CA TYR A 43 10.24 4.53 -2.48
C TYR A 43 10.80 5.74 -1.70
N GLY A 44 11.70 5.46 -0.77
CA GLY A 44 12.51 6.47 -0.08
C GLY A 44 12.06 6.76 1.36
N MET A 45 12.60 7.83 1.93
CA MET A 45 12.43 8.16 3.36
C MET A 45 11.26 9.11 3.65
N SER A 46 10.64 9.67 2.62
CA SER A 46 9.51 10.60 2.79
C SER A 46 8.25 9.87 3.24
N CYS A 47 7.39 10.56 3.99
CA CYS A 47 6.03 10.07 4.24
C CYS A 47 5.19 10.10 2.94
N CYS A 48 4.09 9.34 2.92
CA CYS A 48 3.20 9.21 1.76
C CYS A 48 2.70 10.55 1.19
N GLU A 49 2.50 11.53 2.07
CA GLU A 49 2.00 12.86 1.75
C GLU A 49 3.07 13.74 1.07
N SER A 50 4.34 13.52 1.39
CA SER A 50 5.49 14.26 0.86
C SER A 50 6.29 13.48 -0.18
N ALA A 51 5.87 12.26 -0.51
CA ALA A 51 6.51 11.45 -1.54
C ALA A 51 6.27 12.07 -2.93
N GLU A 52 7.36 12.42 -3.60
CA GLU A 52 7.33 13.04 -4.93
C GLU A 52 6.82 12.09 -6.01
N LYS A 53 7.24 10.82 -5.95
CA LYS A 53 6.78 9.75 -6.83
C LYS A 53 6.04 8.71 -6.02
N LYS A 54 4.74 8.56 -6.30
CA LYS A 54 3.89 7.52 -5.74
C LYS A 54 2.89 7.04 -6.78
N VAL A 55 2.48 5.80 -6.65
CA VAL A 55 1.36 5.23 -7.40
C VAL A 55 0.21 4.94 -6.44
N GLN A 56 -1.00 4.96 -6.96
CA GLN A 56 -2.22 4.70 -6.21
C GLN A 56 -3.10 3.72 -7.00
N ALA A 57 -3.76 2.82 -6.28
CA ALA A 57 -4.85 2.00 -6.78
C ALA A 57 -5.97 1.90 -5.74
N VAL A 58 -7.17 1.60 -6.20
CA VAL A 58 -8.37 1.49 -5.37
C VAL A 58 -8.86 0.06 -5.41
N PHE A 59 -9.19 -0.48 -4.24
CA PHE A 59 -9.74 -1.83 -4.08
C PHE A 59 -10.98 -1.81 -3.19
N PRO A 60 -11.88 -2.79 -3.29
CA PRO A 60 -13.00 -2.93 -2.35
C PRO A 60 -12.50 -3.16 -0.91
N LEU A 61 -13.23 -2.64 0.08
CA LEU A 61 -13.00 -2.91 1.51
C LEU A 61 -13.55 -4.29 1.90
N THR A 62 -12.97 -5.34 1.32
CA THR A 62 -13.29 -6.75 1.59
C THR A 62 -12.01 -7.57 1.77
N GLU A 63 -12.11 -8.80 2.25
CA GLU A 63 -10.96 -9.71 2.34
C GLU A 63 -10.31 -9.94 0.97
N GLU A 64 -11.11 -10.14 -0.08
CA GLU A 64 -10.61 -10.29 -1.45
C GLU A 64 -9.91 -9.01 -1.93
N GLY A 65 -10.48 -7.84 -1.64
CA GLY A 65 -9.87 -6.55 -1.97
C GLY A 65 -8.53 -6.34 -1.30
N LEU A 66 -8.35 -6.80 -0.05
CA LEU A 66 -7.07 -6.79 0.65
C LEU A 66 -6.02 -7.71 0.00
N GLN A 67 -6.43 -8.89 -0.45
CA GLN A 67 -5.54 -9.80 -1.19
C GLN A 67 -5.12 -9.20 -2.54
N GLN A 68 -6.06 -8.57 -3.26
CA GLN A 68 -5.79 -7.87 -4.51
C GLN A 68 -4.83 -6.69 -4.31
N ALA A 69 -5.05 -5.89 -3.26
CA ALA A 69 -4.18 -4.80 -2.88
C ALA A 69 -2.75 -5.27 -2.56
N ALA A 70 -2.61 -6.35 -1.80
CA ALA A 70 -1.29 -6.92 -1.49
C ALA A 70 -0.58 -7.44 -2.75
N ALA A 71 -1.28 -8.14 -3.63
CA ALA A 71 -0.73 -8.60 -4.90
C ALA A 71 -0.32 -7.41 -5.80
N TRP A 72 -1.12 -6.35 -5.82
CA TRP A 72 -0.78 -5.11 -6.52
C TRP A 72 0.48 -4.48 -5.94
N LEU A 73 0.60 -4.34 -4.62
CA LEU A 73 1.79 -3.82 -3.96
C LEU A 73 3.05 -4.63 -4.30
N GLU A 74 2.97 -5.95 -4.28
CA GLU A 74 4.08 -6.83 -4.70
C GLU A 74 4.47 -6.57 -6.16
N SER A 75 3.51 -6.36 -7.06
CA SER A 75 3.80 -6.00 -8.46
C SER A 75 4.41 -4.61 -8.65
N GLN A 76 4.24 -3.70 -7.67
CA GLN A 76 4.87 -2.39 -7.68
C GLN A 76 6.32 -2.42 -7.17
N ARG A 77 6.76 -3.54 -6.59
CA ARG A 77 8.16 -3.71 -6.20
C ARG A 77 9.04 -3.75 -7.44
N GLY A 78 10.06 -2.89 -7.47
CA GLY A 78 10.89 -2.67 -8.65
C GLY A 78 10.23 -1.87 -9.78
N ASN A 79 9.07 -1.23 -9.57
CA ASN A 79 8.47 -0.37 -10.59
C ASN A 79 9.39 0.84 -10.88
N PRO A 80 9.93 0.98 -12.11
CA PRO A 80 10.87 2.05 -12.46
C PRO A 80 10.28 3.46 -12.29
N GLN A 81 8.96 3.59 -12.36
CA GLN A 81 8.28 4.88 -12.19
C GLN A 81 8.34 5.39 -10.75
N LEU A 82 8.63 4.52 -9.78
CA LEU A 82 8.76 4.87 -8.38
C LEU A 82 10.21 5.04 -7.94
N LEU A 83 11.18 4.58 -8.75
CA LEU A 83 12.59 4.72 -8.45
C LEU A 83 13.06 6.13 -8.84
N ASN A 84 13.80 6.76 -7.95
CA ASN A 84 14.59 7.94 -8.29
C ASN A 84 15.92 7.42 -8.85
N GLU A 85 16.26 7.88 -10.06
CA GLU A 85 17.53 7.57 -10.73
C GLU A 85 18.73 7.92 -9.85
#